data_AF-R4MIU2-F1
#
_entry.id   AF-R4MIU2-F1
#
_cell.length_a   1.000
_cell.length_b   1.000
_cell.length_c   1.000
_cell.angle_alpha   90.00
_cell.angle_beta   90.00
_cell.angle_gamma   90.00
#
_symmetry.space_group_name_H-M   'P 1'
#
loop_
_entity.id
_entity.type
_entity.pdbx_description
1 polymer ?
#
loop_
_entity_poly.entity_id
_entity_poly.type
_entity_poly.pdbx_seq_one_letter_code
_entity_poly.pdbx_strand_id
1 'polypeptide(L)'
;MTEALHNIGFGNIGGNNYGTSVRQHRLGNTGTGNIGIGLTGDNQVGFGALNSGSGNIGFFNSGNGNIGFFNSGNGNVGIGNSGNYNTGLGNVGNANTGLFNTGLNGISMRTEATTQAATTPATPTRATSTRATPTRGT
;
A
#
# COMPACT_ATOMS: atom_id res chain seq x y z
N MET A 1 -22.44 -2.05 -35.29
CA MET A 1 -21.22 -2.86 -35.51
C MET A 1 -20.06 -2.03 -34.96
N THR A 2 -19.72 -2.22 -33.67
CA THR A 2 -18.72 -1.39 -32.99
C THR A 2 -17.42 -2.17 -32.90
N GLU A 3 -16.35 -1.55 -33.39
CA GLU A 3 -15.03 -2.13 -33.52
C GLU A 3 -14.44 -2.58 -32.19
N ALA A 4 -13.81 -3.75 -32.22
CA ALA A 4 -12.74 -4.09 -31.30
C ALA A 4 -11.97 -5.26 -31.90
N LEU A 5 -11.00 -5.07 -32.82
CA LEU A 5 -10.27 -6.24 -33.34
C LEU A 5 -8.78 -5.99 -33.59
N HIS A 6 -8.07 -5.39 -32.63
CA HIS A 6 -6.63 -5.64 -32.49
C HIS A 6 -6.37 -6.48 -31.23
N ASN A 7 -6.86 -7.71 -31.24
CA ASN A 7 -6.41 -8.72 -30.28
C ASN A 7 -5.22 -9.46 -30.88
N ILE A 8 -4.12 -9.56 -30.14
CA ILE A 8 -2.96 -10.36 -30.53
C ILE A 8 -2.99 -11.67 -29.73
N GLY A 9 -3.15 -12.79 -30.43
CA GLY A 9 -3.24 -14.15 -29.86
C GLY A 9 -4.66 -14.72 -29.82
N PHE A 10 -4.80 -15.97 -29.35
CA PHE A 10 -6.04 -16.75 -29.49
C PHE A 10 -6.92 -16.73 -28.22
N GLY A 11 -8.24 -16.69 -28.45
CA GLY A 11 -9.26 -16.88 -27.41
C GLY A 11 -9.73 -15.59 -26.71
N ASN A 12 -9.17 -14.43 -27.05
CA ASN A 12 -9.52 -13.16 -26.42
C ASN A 12 -10.94 -12.69 -26.80
N ILE A 13 -11.70 -12.20 -25.82
CA ILE A 13 -13.05 -11.65 -25.95
C ILE A 13 -13.01 -10.17 -25.54
N GLY A 14 -13.49 -9.27 -26.40
CA GLY A 14 -13.35 -7.82 -26.25
C GLY A 14 -12.24 -7.25 -27.14
N GLY A 15 -11.58 -6.16 -26.74
CA GLY A 15 -10.65 -5.39 -27.60
C GLY A 15 -9.24 -5.18 -27.04
N ASN A 16 -8.26 -4.97 -27.93
CA ASN A 16 -6.89 -4.59 -27.57
C ASN A 16 -6.19 -5.54 -26.57
N ASN A 17 -6.55 -6.83 -26.58
CA ASN A 17 -5.96 -7.82 -25.69
C ASN A 17 -4.74 -8.47 -26.34
N TYR A 18 -3.63 -8.59 -25.60
CA TYR A 18 -2.38 -9.22 -26.04
C TYR A 18 -2.13 -10.46 -25.18
N GLY A 19 -2.13 -11.64 -25.80
CA GLY A 19 -1.86 -12.88 -25.10
C GLY A 19 -2.58 -14.09 -25.69
N THR A 20 -2.19 -15.27 -25.25
CA THR A 20 -2.57 -16.54 -25.85
C THR A 20 -3.20 -17.48 -24.85
N SER A 21 -4.26 -18.18 -25.27
CA SER A 21 -4.69 -19.42 -24.62
C SER A 21 -3.69 -20.54 -24.94
N VAL A 22 -3.20 -21.27 -23.93
CA VAL A 22 -2.35 -22.47 -24.17
C VAL A 22 -3.28 -23.64 -24.49
N ARG A 23 -3.02 -24.28 -25.64
CA ARG A 23 -3.69 -25.47 -26.23
C ARG A 23 -4.98 -25.93 -25.51
N GLN A 24 -6.13 -25.64 -26.12
CA GLN A 24 -7.46 -26.21 -25.83
C GLN A 24 -8.13 -25.88 -24.49
N HIS A 25 -7.53 -25.07 -23.61
CA HIS A 25 -8.21 -24.62 -22.40
C HIS A 25 -8.57 -23.13 -22.52
N ARG A 26 -9.82 -22.78 -22.18
CA ARG A 26 -10.46 -21.47 -22.39
C ARG A 26 -9.87 -20.37 -21.48
N LEU A 27 -8.60 -20.01 -21.69
CA LEU A 27 -7.90 -18.96 -20.94
C LEU A 27 -7.64 -17.71 -21.80
N GLY A 28 -8.63 -17.29 -22.57
CA GLY A 28 -8.55 -16.00 -23.27
C GLY A 28 -8.74 -14.84 -22.32
N ASN A 29 -8.19 -13.67 -22.65
CA ASN A 29 -8.48 -12.45 -21.91
C ASN A 29 -9.89 -11.96 -22.28
N THR A 30 -10.72 -11.65 -21.28
CA THR A 30 -12.07 -11.09 -21.42
C THR A 30 -12.07 -9.65 -20.91
N GLY A 31 -12.40 -8.69 -21.78
CA GLY A 31 -12.40 -7.24 -21.49
C GLY A 31 -11.52 -6.47 -22.47
N THR A 32 -10.95 -5.35 -22.04
CA THR A 32 -10.21 -4.42 -22.90
C THR A 32 -8.79 -4.18 -22.42
N GLY A 33 -7.80 -4.24 -23.32
CA GLY A 33 -6.44 -3.78 -23.02
C GLY A 33 -5.63 -4.69 -22.09
N ASN A 34 -5.99 -5.97 -21.97
CA ASN A 34 -5.30 -6.90 -21.09
C ASN A 34 -4.06 -7.51 -21.76
N ILE A 35 -2.97 -7.68 -21.00
CA ILE A 35 -1.73 -8.31 -21.45
C ILE A 35 -1.45 -9.53 -20.58
N GLY A 36 -1.66 -10.74 -21.08
CA GLY A 36 -1.57 -11.94 -20.25
C GLY A 36 -2.35 -13.15 -20.74
N ILE A 37 -2.64 -14.07 -19.83
CA ILE A 37 -3.37 -15.32 -20.13
C ILE A 37 -4.58 -15.40 -19.20
N GLY A 38 -5.80 -15.50 -19.70
CA GLY A 38 -7.01 -15.79 -18.89
C GLY A 38 -7.51 -14.66 -17.99
N LEU A 39 -7.17 -13.41 -18.29
CA LEU A 39 -7.56 -12.24 -17.49
C LEU A 39 -9.06 -11.89 -17.71
N THR A 40 -9.77 -11.48 -16.66
CA THR A 40 -11.15 -10.98 -16.75
C THR A 40 -11.24 -9.59 -16.14
N GLY A 41 -11.57 -8.57 -16.93
CA GLY A 41 -11.57 -7.15 -16.55
C GLY A 41 -10.83 -6.29 -17.58
N ASP A 42 -10.52 -5.04 -17.24
CA ASP A 42 -9.86 -4.10 -18.16
C ASP A 42 -8.47 -3.67 -17.67
N ASN A 43 -7.55 -3.47 -18.62
CA ASN A 43 -6.19 -2.97 -18.42
C ASN A 43 -5.33 -3.79 -17.45
N GLN A 44 -5.54 -5.10 -17.39
CA GLN A 44 -4.76 -5.97 -16.51
C GLN A 44 -3.49 -6.49 -17.18
N VAL A 45 -2.43 -6.68 -16.41
CA VAL A 45 -1.19 -7.33 -16.87
C VAL A 45 -0.83 -8.46 -15.91
N GLY A 46 -0.78 -9.71 -16.40
CA GLY A 46 -0.44 -10.87 -15.58
C GLY A 46 -1.04 -12.19 -16.05
N PHE A 47 -1.42 -13.05 -15.11
CA PHE A 47 -2.11 -14.32 -15.38
C PHE A 47 -3.49 -14.34 -14.74
N GLY A 48 -4.38 -15.04 -15.43
CA GLY A 48 -5.81 -15.13 -15.21
C GLY A 48 -6.16 -15.71 -13.86
N ALA A 49 -7.28 -15.24 -13.31
CA ALA A 49 -7.73 -15.51 -11.93
C ALA A 49 -6.81 -14.99 -10.81
N LEU A 50 -5.65 -14.42 -11.13
CA LEU A 50 -4.75 -13.89 -10.12
C LEU A 50 -5.00 -12.40 -9.86
N ASN A 51 -5.56 -11.62 -10.78
CA ASN A 51 -5.99 -10.24 -10.47
C ASN A 51 -7.52 -10.12 -10.57
N SER A 52 -8.11 -9.29 -9.70
CA SER A 52 -9.53 -8.95 -9.69
C SER A 52 -9.71 -7.44 -9.68
N GLY A 53 -10.68 -6.94 -10.46
CA GLY A 53 -10.93 -5.51 -10.65
C GLY A 53 -10.33 -4.97 -11.95
N SER A 54 -9.69 -3.79 -11.93
CA SER A 54 -9.24 -3.09 -13.15
C SER A 54 -7.86 -2.46 -13.00
N GLY A 55 -7.06 -2.47 -14.06
CA GLY A 55 -5.78 -1.75 -14.11
C GLY A 55 -4.68 -2.35 -13.22
N ASN A 56 -4.83 -3.58 -12.75
CA ASN A 56 -3.83 -4.22 -11.90
C ASN A 56 -2.68 -4.80 -12.73
N ILE A 57 -1.44 -4.56 -12.29
CA ILE A 57 -0.20 -5.06 -12.91
C ILE A 57 0.48 -6.00 -11.91
N GLY A 58 0.69 -7.26 -12.29
CA GLY A 58 1.35 -8.27 -11.46
C GLY A 58 0.42 -9.43 -11.11
N PHE A 59 0.39 -9.85 -9.86
CA PHE A 59 -0.31 -11.09 -9.44
C PHE A 59 -1.04 -10.93 -8.10
N PHE A 60 -2.16 -11.62 -7.92
CA PHE A 60 -2.91 -11.66 -6.66
C PHE A 60 -3.41 -10.28 -6.18
N ASN A 61 -3.57 -9.30 -7.07
CA ASN A 61 -4.08 -7.99 -6.70
C ASN A 61 -5.61 -7.92 -6.82
N SER A 62 -6.25 -7.24 -5.88
CA SER A 62 -7.70 -7.01 -5.85
C SER A 62 -8.01 -5.52 -5.79
N GLY A 63 -8.94 -5.07 -6.62
CA GLY A 63 -9.35 -3.67 -6.71
C GLY A 63 -8.78 -2.98 -7.95
N ASN A 64 -8.26 -1.76 -7.80
CA ASN A 64 -8.00 -0.87 -8.91
C ASN A 64 -6.56 -0.35 -8.94
N GLY A 65 -5.88 -0.47 -10.08
CA GLY A 65 -4.60 0.20 -10.32
C GLY A 65 -3.44 -0.26 -9.43
N ASN A 66 -3.48 -1.46 -8.87
CA ASN A 66 -2.40 -1.95 -8.00
C ASN A 66 -1.24 -2.53 -8.83
N ILE A 67 0.00 -2.30 -8.39
CA ILE A 67 1.21 -2.78 -9.05
C ILE A 67 2.00 -3.66 -8.08
N GLY A 68 2.26 -4.92 -8.45
CA GLY A 68 3.06 -5.87 -7.68
C GLY A 68 2.27 -7.12 -7.28
N PHE A 69 2.32 -7.50 -6.00
CA PHE A 69 1.78 -8.78 -5.54
C PHE A 69 0.86 -8.64 -4.32
N PHE A 70 -0.26 -9.36 -4.29
CA PHE A 70 -1.13 -9.49 -3.12
C PHE A 70 -1.67 -8.15 -2.57
N ASN A 71 -1.79 -7.10 -3.39
CA ASN A 71 -2.32 -5.82 -2.93
C ASN A 71 -3.85 -5.81 -3.02
N SER A 72 -4.51 -5.14 -2.07
CA SER A 72 -5.96 -4.96 -2.04
C SER A 72 -6.33 -3.48 -1.91
N GLY A 73 -7.29 -3.02 -2.71
CA GLY A 73 -7.76 -1.63 -2.70
C GLY A 73 -7.32 -0.86 -3.95
N ASN A 74 -6.90 0.39 -3.81
CA ASN A 74 -6.67 1.29 -4.94
C ASN A 74 -5.24 1.87 -4.99
N GLY A 75 -4.55 1.70 -6.12
CA GLY A 75 -3.29 2.40 -6.40
C GLY A 75 -2.12 2.01 -5.50
N ASN A 76 -2.09 0.79 -4.95
CA ASN A 76 -0.98 0.34 -4.12
C ASN A 76 0.18 -0.19 -4.98
N VAL A 77 1.42 0.09 -4.57
CA VAL A 77 2.64 -0.35 -5.27
C VAL A 77 3.52 -1.16 -4.32
N GLY A 78 3.77 -2.43 -4.63
CA GLY A 78 4.64 -3.31 -3.85
C GLY A 78 3.97 -4.64 -3.51
N ILE A 79 4.12 -5.09 -2.26
CA ILE A 79 3.69 -6.43 -1.85
C ILE A 79 2.79 -6.36 -0.61
N GLY A 80 1.60 -6.95 -0.69
CA GLY A 80 0.74 -7.18 0.47
C GLY A 80 0.17 -5.92 1.10
N ASN A 81 0.00 -4.83 0.34
CA ASN A 81 -0.59 -3.60 0.87
C ASN A 81 -2.13 -3.65 0.81
N SER A 82 -2.80 -3.07 1.81
CA SER A 82 -4.26 -2.99 1.89
C SER A 82 -4.72 -1.55 2.09
N GLY A 83 -5.66 -1.07 1.29
CA GLY A 83 -6.18 0.29 1.35
C GLY A 83 -5.82 1.10 0.10
N ASN A 84 -5.43 2.37 0.25
CA ASN A 84 -5.23 3.26 -0.90
C ASN A 84 -3.84 3.89 -0.94
N TYR A 85 -3.21 3.89 -2.11
CA TYR A 85 -1.97 4.63 -2.40
C TYR A 85 -0.79 4.27 -1.50
N ASN A 86 -0.70 3.03 -1.03
CA ASN A 86 0.42 2.59 -0.22
C ASN A 86 1.58 2.10 -1.10
N THR A 87 2.81 2.44 -0.74
CA THR A 87 4.03 2.01 -1.43
C THR A 87 4.95 1.22 -0.48
N GLY A 88 5.30 -0.01 -0.84
CA GLY A 88 6.24 -0.85 -0.08
C GLY A 88 5.66 -2.22 0.30
N LEU A 89 5.90 -2.65 1.54
CA LEU A 89 5.55 -4.00 2.01
C LEU A 89 4.56 -3.93 3.18
N GLY A 90 3.43 -4.60 3.04
CA GLY A 90 2.54 -4.89 4.18
C GLY A 90 1.92 -3.66 4.83
N ASN A 91 1.74 -2.56 4.10
CA ASN A 91 1.13 -1.36 4.65
C ASN A 91 -0.40 -1.45 4.64
N VAL A 92 -1.07 -0.97 5.68
CA VAL A 92 -2.53 -0.94 5.82
C VAL A 92 -3.02 0.48 6.03
N GLY A 93 -3.97 0.94 5.22
CA GLY A 93 -4.58 2.26 5.32
C GLY A 93 -4.31 3.10 4.08
N ASN A 94 -3.96 4.37 4.26
CA ASN A 94 -3.93 5.34 3.16
C ASN A 94 -2.59 6.08 3.09
N ALA A 95 -2.02 6.15 1.89
CA ALA A 95 -0.83 6.94 1.57
C ALA A 95 0.40 6.63 2.44
N ASN A 96 0.57 5.37 2.84
CA ASN A 96 1.75 4.96 3.58
C ASN A 96 2.90 4.60 2.63
N THR A 97 4.14 4.89 3.03
CA THR A 97 5.35 4.46 2.31
C THR A 97 6.29 3.74 3.26
N GLY A 98 6.82 2.57 2.88
CA GLY A 98 7.78 1.81 3.69
C GLY A 98 7.29 0.40 4.04
N LEU A 99 7.60 -0.06 5.24
CA LEU A 99 7.31 -1.42 5.70
C LEU A 99 6.35 -1.41 6.89
N PHE A 100 5.27 -2.20 6.80
CA PHE A 100 4.35 -2.52 7.89
C PHE A 100 3.71 -1.31 8.59
N ASN A 101 3.47 -0.22 7.86
CA ASN A 101 2.74 0.93 8.40
C ASN A 101 1.25 0.61 8.54
N THR A 102 0.63 1.17 9.57
CA THR A 102 -0.83 1.18 9.70
C THR A 102 -1.33 2.62 9.87
N GLY A 103 -2.47 2.95 9.26
CA GLY A 103 -3.09 4.27 9.37
C GLY A 103 -2.92 5.15 8.12
N LEU A 104 -2.80 6.45 8.33
CA LEU A 104 -2.73 7.48 7.27
C LEU A 104 -1.36 8.14 7.24
N ASN A 105 -0.77 8.27 6.05
CA ASN A 105 0.46 9.04 5.80
C ASN A 105 1.69 8.56 6.60
N GLY A 106 1.77 7.28 6.93
CA GLY A 106 2.92 6.67 7.59
C GLY A 106 4.10 6.56 6.63
N ILE A 107 5.17 7.32 6.88
CA ILE A 107 6.46 7.14 6.22
C ILE A 107 7.32 6.29 7.16
N SER A 108 7.63 5.06 6.77
CA SER A 108 8.57 4.20 7.49
C SER A 108 9.86 4.07 6.70
N MET A 109 10.87 4.80 7.17
CA MET A 109 12.22 4.32 7.48
C MET A 109 12.92 5.37 8.34
N ARG A 110 12.69 5.32 9.66
CA ARG A 110 13.67 5.68 10.69
C ARG A 110 13.49 4.75 11.88
N THR A 111 14.15 3.59 11.84
CA THR A 111 14.45 2.84 13.08
C THR A 111 15.76 3.39 13.63
N GLU A 112 15.73 4.62 14.16
CA GLU A 112 16.71 5.01 15.17
C GLU A 112 16.05 4.72 16.51
N ALA A 113 16.42 3.58 17.11
CA ALA A 113 16.15 3.35 18.52
C ALA A 113 17.01 4.32 19.35
N THR A 114 16.64 5.59 19.40
CA THR A 114 17.10 6.44 20.50
C THR A 114 16.35 5.97 21.73
N THR A 115 16.99 5.13 22.54
CA THR A 115 16.69 5.01 23.97
C THR A 115 16.72 6.43 24.53
N GLN A 116 15.57 7.07 24.65
CA GLN A 116 15.46 8.38 25.29
C GLN A 116 15.74 8.15 26.77
N ALA A 117 16.99 8.39 27.18
CA ALA A 117 17.38 8.31 28.57
C ALA A 117 16.43 9.16 29.39
N ALA A 118 15.76 8.54 30.35
CA ALA A 118 14.88 9.22 31.28
C ALA A 118 15.66 10.35 31.97
N THR A 119 15.37 11.60 31.63
CA THR A 119 15.81 12.73 32.44
C THR A 119 14.89 12.77 33.65
N THR A 120 15.27 12.10 34.73
CA THR A 120 14.58 12.20 36.02
C THR A 120 14.59 13.67 36.44
N PRO A 121 13.44 14.32 36.67
CA PRO A 121 13.40 15.69 37.16
C PRO A 121 14.06 15.76 38.54
N ALA A 122 15.04 16.65 38.72
CA ALA A 122 15.62 16.89 40.04
C ALA A 122 14.55 17.42 41.01
N THR A 123 14.41 16.77 42.16
CA THR A 123 13.51 17.19 43.24
C THR A 123 13.86 18.61 43.69
N PRO A 124 12.93 19.59 43.67
CA PRO A 124 13.24 20.95 44.11
C PRO A 124 13.51 20.95 45.62
N THR A 125 14.72 21.36 46.00
CA THR A 125 15.06 21.58 47.42
C THR A 125 14.34 22.83 47.92
N ARG A 126 13.38 22.66 48.82
CA ARG A 126 12.65 23.75 49.48
C ARG A 126 13.60 24.58 50.33
N ALA A 127 13.77 25.86 50.01
CA ALA A 127 14.51 26.79 50.85
C ALA A 127 13.79 27.00 52.19
N THR A 128 14.45 26.68 53.29
CA THR A 128 13.96 26.95 54.65
C THR A 128 14.14 28.44 54.94
N SER A 129 13.03 29.18 55.00
CA SER A 129 13.02 30.58 55.43
C SER A 129 13.24 30.67 56.94
N THR A 130 14.40 31.17 57.37
CA THR A 130 14.65 31.54 58.76
C THR A 130 14.13 32.95 58.99
N ARG A 131 12.94 33.04 59.60
CA ARG A 131 12.37 34.31 60.08
C ARG A 131 13.17 34.78 61.30
N ALA A 132 13.92 35.88 61.17
CA ALA A 132 14.54 36.55 62.31
C ALA A 132 13.47 37.32 63.13
N THR A 133 13.50 37.14 64.45
CA THR A 133 12.67 37.84 65.43
C THR A 133 13.29 39.24 65.71
N PRO A 134 12.51 40.32 65.86
CA PRO A 134 13.03 41.69 65.82
C PRO A 134 13.61 42.16 67.16
N THR A 135 14.67 42.97 67.12
CA THR A 135 15.20 43.69 68.28
C THR A 135 14.60 45.10 68.32
N ARG A 136 13.78 45.40 69.33
CA ARG A 136 13.30 46.77 69.60
C ARG A 136 14.29 47.45 70.53
N GLY A 137 15.09 48.37 69.99
CA GLY A 137 16.00 49.23 70.76
C GLY A 137 15.30 50.53 71.18
N THR A 138 15.25 50.73 72.51
CA THR A 138 14.93 51.94 73.32
C THR A 138 13.82 52.86 72.84
#